data_AF-A0A7X0E0W5-F1
#
_entry.id   AF-A0A7X0E0W5-F1
#
_cell.length_a   1.000
_cell.length_b   1.000
_cell.length_c   1.000
_cell.angle_alpha   90.00
_cell.angle_beta   90.00
_cell.angle_gamma   90.00
#
_symmetry.space_group_name_H-M   'P 1'
#
loop_
_entity.id
_entity.type
_entity.pdbx_description
1 polymer ?
#
loop_
_entity_poly.entity_id
_entity_poly.type
_entity_poly.pdbx_seq_one_letter_code
_entity_poly.pdbx_strand_id
1 'polypeptide(L)'
;MKTPVYLSVRSSFLKSFFTCVLCIVALSVFAQDKTKTIGNKSREGSSNTSFSAVKGEQVGIQMNAGHKHVQLLKLNFHVANHANDSVAFKVNVYKMNGKLPVDSNLVSAIIKGIIPKYKNGEHQLVSVDLSPYNVVISGDILVSIEFLTTKSGADISFACGLLNGGTFHKDTDTAKWKKIPVVGADFNVLVKKLK
;
A
#
# COMPACT_ATOMS: atom_id res chain seq x y z
N MET A 1 -57.28 -55.92 9.24
CA MET A 1 -56.92 -54.94 8.19
C MET A 1 -56.01 -53.89 8.82
N LYS A 2 -54.74 -53.79 8.39
CA LYS A 2 -53.78 -52.78 8.87
C LYS A 2 -53.51 -51.80 7.74
N THR A 3 -53.73 -50.50 7.98
CA THR A 3 -53.29 -49.39 7.13
C THR A 3 -51.83 -49.03 7.45
N PRO A 4 -50.99 -48.68 6.47
CA PRO A 4 -49.67 -48.14 6.74
C PRO A 4 -49.71 -46.61 6.84
N VAL A 5 -49.04 -46.09 7.86
CA VAL A 5 -48.73 -44.66 8.04
C VAL A 5 -47.54 -44.33 7.15
N TYR A 6 -47.71 -43.36 6.24
CA TYR A 6 -46.60 -42.69 5.55
C TYR A 6 -46.69 -41.19 5.82
N LEU A 7 -45.54 -40.54 5.75
CA LEU A 7 -45.28 -39.09 5.82
C LEU A 7 -45.03 -38.50 7.21
N SER A 8 -43.75 -38.21 7.49
CA SER A 8 -43.30 -36.92 8.06
C SER A 8 -41.78 -36.90 8.29
N VAL A 9 -40.95 -37.05 7.25
CA VAL A 9 -39.49 -36.85 7.43
C VAL A 9 -38.83 -36.06 6.28
N ARG A 10 -39.50 -35.85 5.15
CA ARG A 10 -38.83 -35.35 3.94
C ARG A 10 -38.80 -33.83 3.75
N SER A 11 -39.51 -33.03 4.56
CA SER A 11 -39.66 -31.57 4.32
C SER A 11 -38.74 -30.67 5.16
N SER A 12 -38.18 -31.16 6.27
CA SER A 12 -37.31 -30.37 7.17
C SER A 12 -35.88 -30.25 6.64
N PHE A 13 -35.34 -31.34 6.09
CA PHE A 13 -33.95 -31.40 5.59
C PHE A 13 -33.72 -30.49 4.37
N LEU A 14 -34.69 -30.42 3.44
CA LEU A 14 -34.54 -29.63 2.22
C LEU A 14 -34.63 -28.12 2.48
N LYS A 15 -35.46 -27.70 3.46
CA LYS A 15 -35.56 -26.31 3.90
C LYS A 15 -34.29 -25.86 4.62
N SER A 16 -33.73 -26.71 5.49
CA SER A 16 -32.50 -26.42 6.23
C SER A 16 -31.29 -26.23 5.31
N PHE A 17 -31.18 -27.04 4.25
CA PHE A 17 -30.10 -26.92 3.26
C PHE A 17 -30.21 -25.63 2.43
N PHE A 18 -31.42 -25.26 2.00
CA PHE A 18 -31.65 -24.01 1.26
C PHE A 18 -31.37 -22.75 2.10
N THR A 19 -31.74 -22.76 3.39
CA THR A 19 -31.45 -21.64 4.30
C THR A 19 -29.95 -21.48 4.55
N CYS A 20 -29.20 -22.59 4.67
CA CYS A 20 -27.76 -22.55 4.89
C CYS A 20 -27.01 -21.97 3.67
N VAL A 21 -27.40 -22.36 2.45
CA VAL A 21 -26.81 -21.81 1.21
C VAL A 21 -27.12 -20.33 1.03
N LEU A 22 -28.35 -19.88 1.33
CA LEU A 22 -28.72 -18.46 1.29
C LEU A 22 -27.95 -17.61 2.31
N CYS A 23 -27.70 -18.13 3.52
CA CYS A 23 -26.87 -17.45 4.51
C CYS A 23 -25.39 -17.37 4.07
N ILE A 24 -24.84 -18.41 3.44
CA ILE A 24 -23.46 -18.41 2.93
C ILE A 24 -23.30 -17.42 1.76
N VAL A 25 -24.30 -17.33 0.87
CA VAL A 25 -24.28 -16.36 -0.23
C VAL A 25 -24.48 -14.93 0.29
N ALA A 26 -25.36 -14.70 1.25
CA ALA A 26 -25.51 -13.37 1.86
C ALA A 26 -24.21 -12.92 2.57
N LEU A 27 -23.57 -13.79 3.36
CA LEU A 27 -22.32 -13.47 4.05
C LEU A 27 -21.18 -13.14 3.09
N SER A 28 -21.06 -13.85 1.97
CA SER A 28 -20.04 -13.56 0.96
C SER A 28 -20.31 -12.26 0.19
N VAL A 29 -21.58 -11.88 -0.03
CA VAL A 29 -21.96 -10.58 -0.63
C VAL A 29 -21.70 -9.40 0.33
N PHE A 30 -21.86 -9.59 1.64
CA PHE A 30 -21.52 -8.56 2.64
C PHE A 30 -20.01 -8.41 2.89
N ALA A 31 -19.22 -9.46 2.64
CA ALA A 31 -17.78 -9.52 2.93
C ALA A 31 -16.87 -9.23 1.73
N GLN A 32 -17.40 -8.83 0.58
CA GLN A 32 -16.55 -8.31 -0.50
C GLN A 32 -16.13 -6.87 -0.15
N ASP A 33 -15.20 -6.75 0.80
CA ASP A 33 -14.49 -5.51 1.06
C ASP A 33 -13.97 -4.98 -0.28
N LYS A 34 -14.49 -3.82 -0.71
CA LYS A 34 -14.13 -3.22 -2.00
C LYS A 34 -12.71 -2.66 -1.89
N THR A 35 -11.72 -3.53 -1.90
CA THR A 35 -10.31 -3.15 -1.93
C THR A 35 -9.92 -2.67 -3.32
N LYS A 36 -8.99 -1.73 -3.40
CA LYS A 36 -8.44 -1.21 -4.65
C LYS A 36 -6.97 -0.86 -4.43
N THR A 37 -6.13 -1.03 -5.45
CA THR A 37 -4.77 -0.47 -5.44
C THR A 37 -4.78 0.95 -6.02
N ILE A 38 -4.14 1.88 -5.31
CA ILE A 38 -3.87 3.26 -5.78
C ILE A 38 -2.36 3.49 -5.90
N GLY A 39 -1.97 4.50 -6.68
CA GLY A 39 -0.56 4.79 -6.97
C GLY A 39 -0.09 4.17 -8.29
N ASN A 40 1.22 3.97 -8.40
CA ASN A 40 1.87 3.50 -9.61
C ASN A 40 1.81 1.98 -9.72
N LYS A 41 1.54 1.47 -10.92
CA LYS A 41 1.56 0.01 -11.17
C LYS A 41 2.97 -0.53 -10.86
N SER A 42 3.05 -1.66 -10.17
CA SER A 42 4.31 -2.40 -10.00
C SER A 42 4.92 -2.76 -11.36
N ARG A 43 6.24 -2.69 -11.41
CA ARG A 43 7.03 -2.97 -12.61
C ARG A 43 8.23 -3.83 -12.25
N GLU A 44 8.52 -4.77 -13.14
CA GLU A 44 9.77 -5.51 -13.17
C GLU A 44 10.63 -4.88 -14.29
N GLY A 45 11.91 -4.55 -14.05
CA GLY A 45 12.80 -4.02 -15.10
C GLY A 45 13.79 -2.91 -14.69
N SER A 46 14.46 -2.34 -15.72
CA SER A 46 15.71 -1.58 -15.63
C SER A 46 15.61 -0.05 -15.51
N SER A 47 14.41 0.53 -15.62
CA SER A 47 14.26 1.97 -15.37
C SER A 47 14.25 2.21 -13.87
N ASN A 48 15.23 2.97 -13.39
CA ASN A 48 15.36 3.28 -11.98
C ASN A 48 15.54 4.79 -11.73
N THR A 49 15.21 5.19 -10.50
CA THR A 49 15.66 6.44 -9.89
C THR A 49 16.34 6.08 -8.60
N SER A 50 17.55 6.58 -8.37
CA SER A 50 18.31 6.27 -7.17
C SER A 50 18.40 7.44 -6.21
N PHE A 51 18.49 7.12 -4.92
CA PHE A 51 18.67 8.06 -3.82
C PHE A 51 19.70 7.50 -2.85
N SER A 52 20.46 8.39 -2.20
CA SER A 52 21.33 7.98 -1.10
C SER A 52 20.48 7.57 0.11
N ALA A 53 20.94 6.58 0.88
CA ALA A 53 20.29 6.27 2.16
C ALA A 53 20.82 7.21 3.26
N VAL A 54 20.36 8.46 3.30
CA VAL A 54 20.71 9.44 4.34
C VAL A 54 19.55 9.59 5.33
N LYS A 55 19.85 9.59 6.63
CA LYS A 55 18.83 9.74 7.67
C LYS A 55 17.99 11.02 7.44
N GLY A 56 16.68 10.87 7.42
CA GLY A 56 15.72 11.97 7.24
C GLY A 56 15.38 12.27 5.77
N GLU A 57 16.15 11.78 4.81
CA GLU A 57 15.76 11.84 3.40
C GLU A 57 14.49 11.04 3.16
N GLN A 58 13.63 11.56 2.28
CA GLN A 58 12.36 10.93 1.95
C GLN A 58 12.19 10.75 0.46
N VAL A 59 11.50 9.68 0.08
CA VAL A 59 11.11 9.37 -1.29
C VAL A 59 9.67 8.87 -1.30
N GLY A 60 8.84 9.38 -2.20
CA GLY A 60 7.45 8.97 -2.31
C GLY A 60 6.77 9.41 -3.59
N ILE A 61 5.50 9.05 -3.74
CA ILE A 61 4.68 9.48 -4.87
C ILE A 61 3.33 10.01 -4.42
N GLN A 62 2.76 10.87 -5.26
CA GLN A 62 1.38 11.31 -5.12
C GLN A 62 0.44 10.19 -5.58
N MET A 63 -0.63 9.96 -4.82
CA MET A 63 -1.68 8.98 -5.10
C MET A 63 -3.05 9.64 -4.92
N ASN A 64 -4.04 9.19 -5.68
CA ASN A 64 -5.43 9.63 -5.51
C ASN A 64 -6.23 8.57 -4.75
N ALA A 65 -6.61 8.88 -3.51
CA ALA A 65 -7.47 8.02 -2.68
C ALA A 65 -8.97 8.17 -3.01
N GLY A 66 -9.33 9.12 -3.88
CA GLY A 66 -10.70 9.42 -4.28
C GLY A 66 -11.47 10.22 -3.23
N HIS A 67 -12.73 10.56 -3.53
CA HIS A 67 -13.56 11.40 -2.66
C HIS A 67 -14.07 10.69 -1.40
N LYS A 68 -14.22 9.36 -1.45
CA LYS A 68 -14.68 8.58 -0.30
C LYS A 68 -13.50 8.24 0.59
N HIS A 69 -13.73 8.19 1.90
CA HIS A 69 -12.71 7.73 2.83
C HIS A 69 -12.33 6.27 2.55
N VAL A 70 -11.03 6.01 2.59
CA VAL A 70 -10.44 4.69 2.46
C VAL A 70 -9.47 4.46 3.62
N GLN A 71 -9.37 3.21 4.05
CA GLN A 71 -8.31 2.76 4.94
C GLN A 71 -7.11 2.29 4.12
N LEU A 72 -5.90 2.72 4.47
CA LEU A 72 -4.67 2.18 3.88
C LEU A 72 -4.37 0.81 4.51
N LEU A 73 -4.15 -0.21 3.68
CA LEU A 73 -3.93 -1.58 4.14
C LEU A 73 -2.49 -2.05 3.93
N LYS A 74 -1.89 -1.79 2.77
CA LYS A 74 -0.55 -2.31 2.45
C LYS A 74 0.16 -1.41 1.47
N LEU A 75 1.33 -0.91 1.85
CA LEU A 75 2.25 -0.21 0.93
C LEU A 75 3.15 -1.23 0.25
N ASN A 76 3.36 -1.07 -1.05
CA ASN A 76 4.27 -1.86 -1.86
C ASN A 76 5.15 -0.94 -2.73
N PHE A 77 6.40 -1.34 -2.93
CA PHE A 77 7.33 -0.72 -3.90
C PHE A 77 8.45 -1.71 -4.22
N HIS A 78 9.03 -1.62 -5.42
CA HIS A 78 10.20 -2.40 -5.81
C HIS A 78 11.46 -1.56 -5.68
N VAL A 79 12.47 -2.14 -5.05
CA VAL A 79 13.69 -1.42 -4.70
C VAL A 79 14.92 -2.33 -4.73
N ALA A 80 16.04 -1.75 -5.10
CA ALA A 80 17.36 -2.33 -5.03
C ALA A 80 18.18 -1.50 -4.05
N ASN A 81 18.65 -2.14 -3.00
CA ASN A 81 19.52 -1.52 -2.01
C ASN A 81 20.94 -2.02 -2.23
N HIS A 82 21.76 -1.18 -2.86
CA HIS A 82 23.16 -1.46 -3.16
C HIS A 82 24.10 -1.26 -1.96
N ALA A 83 23.57 -0.97 -0.77
CA ALA A 83 24.37 -0.96 0.46
C ALA A 83 24.84 -2.37 0.84
N ASN A 84 25.86 -2.42 1.72
CA ASN A 84 26.39 -3.68 2.23
C ASN A 84 25.43 -4.43 3.17
N ASP A 85 24.38 -3.78 3.63
CA ASP A 85 23.41 -4.28 4.61
C ASP A 85 22.02 -3.66 4.36
N SER A 86 21.01 -4.14 5.07
CA SER A 86 19.65 -3.62 5.04
C SER A 86 19.55 -2.14 5.47
N VAL A 87 18.53 -1.46 4.96
CA VAL A 87 18.22 -0.06 5.28
C VAL A 87 16.86 0.01 5.96
N ALA A 88 16.84 0.57 7.17
CA ALA A 88 15.60 0.81 7.89
C ALA A 88 14.94 2.11 7.42
N PHE A 89 13.62 2.08 7.31
CA PHE A 89 12.81 3.24 6.96
C PHE A 89 11.55 3.30 7.82
N LYS A 90 10.88 4.46 7.81
CA LYS A 90 9.49 4.58 8.28
C LYS A 90 8.59 5.09 7.15
N VAL A 91 7.30 4.79 7.23
CA VAL A 91 6.28 5.27 6.29
C VAL A 91 5.68 6.57 6.81
N ASN A 92 5.55 7.56 5.93
CA ASN A 92 4.84 8.81 6.19
C ASN A 92 3.71 8.99 5.16
N VAL A 93 2.62 9.65 5.56
CA VAL A 93 1.49 9.96 4.68
C VAL A 93 1.14 11.44 4.85
N TYR A 94 1.07 12.17 3.75
CA TYR A 94 0.75 13.59 3.75
C TYR A 94 -0.46 13.87 2.87
N LYS A 95 -1.21 14.92 3.20
CA LYS A 95 -2.24 15.44 2.30
C LYS A 95 -1.58 16.29 1.21
N MET A 96 -2.08 16.24 -0.01
CA MET A 96 -1.67 17.19 -1.05
C MET A 96 -2.45 18.50 -0.93
N ASN A 97 -1.77 19.62 -1.11
CA ASN A 97 -2.37 20.94 -1.33
C ASN A 97 -1.96 21.44 -2.72
N GLY A 98 -2.74 21.08 -3.73
CA GLY A 98 -2.39 21.31 -5.12
C GLY A 98 -1.19 20.46 -5.56
N LYS A 99 -0.08 21.10 -5.95
CA LYS A 99 1.09 20.41 -6.51
C LYS A 99 2.09 19.91 -5.47
N LEU A 100 1.97 20.35 -4.22
CA LEU A 100 2.90 20.01 -3.14
C LEU A 100 2.15 19.40 -1.94
N PRO A 101 2.76 18.47 -1.21
CA PRO A 101 2.22 17.98 0.06
C PRO A 101 2.26 19.06 1.15
N VAL A 102 1.37 18.94 2.13
CA VAL A 102 1.47 19.67 3.41
C VAL A 102 2.54 19.04 4.29
N ASP A 103 3.15 19.80 5.20
CA ASP A 103 4.24 19.28 6.04
C ASP A 103 3.77 18.38 7.20
N SER A 104 2.49 18.42 7.58
CA SER A 104 1.96 17.57 8.64
C SER A 104 1.75 16.12 8.17
N ASN A 105 2.48 15.19 8.80
CA ASN A 105 2.26 13.76 8.61
C ASN A 105 0.93 13.35 9.26
N LEU A 106 0.12 12.60 8.52
CA LEU A 106 -1.20 12.12 8.92
C LEU A 106 -1.11 10.81 9.74
N VAL A 107 0.05 10.17 9.74
CA VAL A 107 0.30 8.98 10.56
C VAL A 107 1.01 9.40 11.84
N SER A 108 0.36 9.22 12.99
CA SER A 108 0.95 9.50 14.31
C SER A 108 1.85 8.37 14.82
N ALA A 109 1.58 7.13 14.41
CA ALA A 109 2.39 5.97 14.76
C ALA A 109 3.64 5.83 13.89
N ILE A 110 4.75 5.35 14.46
CA ILE A 110 5.96 5.06 13.68
C ILE A 110 5.80 3.70 13.00
N ILE A 111 5.48 3.71 11.71
CA ILE A 111 5.37 2.50 10.89
C ILE A 111 6.74 2.19 10.28
N LYS A 112 7.46 1.21 10.82
CA LYS A 112 8.82 0.86 10.36
C LYS A 112 8.79 -0.27 9.32
N GLY A 113 9.75 -0.22 8.39
CA GLY A 113 10.05 -1.29 7.46
C GLY A 113 11.56 -1.43 7.23
N ILE A 114 11.94 -2.50 6.52
CA ILE A 114 13.33 -2.80 6.17
C ILE A 114 13.41 -3.03 4.67
N ILE A 115 14.34 -2.35 4.00
CA ILE A 115 14.75 -2.66 2.63
C ILE A 115 15.91 -3.66 2.73
N PRO A 116 15.73 -4.93 2.31
CA PRO A 116 16.80 -5.91 2.37
C PRO A 116 17.93 -5.54 1.39
N LYS A 117 19.14 -6.02 1.66
CA LYS A 117 20.26 -5.90 0.70
C LYS A 117 19.84 -6.47 -0.65
N TYR A 118 20.26 -5.80 -1.73
CA TYR A 118 20.04 -6.26 -3.09
C TYR A 118 20.62 -7.65 -3.33
N LYS A 119 19.81 -8.53 -3.94
CA LYS A 119 20.18 -9.89 -4.32
C LYS A 119 19.74 -10.11 -5.77
N ASN A 120 20.62 -10.72 -6.56
CA ASN A 120 20.27 -11.37 -7.82
C ASN A 120 19.80 -10.46 -8.99
N GLY A 121 20.26 -9.21 -9.06
CA GLY A 121 20.12 -8.43 -10.31
C GLY A 121 18.71 -7.86 -10.58
N GLU A 122 17.74 -8.04 -9.68
CA GLU A 122 16.38 -7.53 -9.84
C GLU A 122 15.90 -6.73 -8.62
N HIS A 123 15.11 -5.68 -8.87
CA HIS A 123 14.46 -4.92 -7.80
C HIS A 123 13.53 -5.84 -7.01
N GLN A 124 13.64 -5.81 -5.68
CA GLN A 124 12.84 -6.67 -4.80
C GLN A 124 11.60 -5.94 -4.33
N LEU A 125 10.46 -6.64 -4.29
CA LEU A 125 9.24 -6.14 -3.69
C LEU A 125 9.42 -5.99 -2.18
N VAL A 126 9.23 -4.77 -1.68
CA VAL A 126 9.08 -4.47 -0.26
C VAL A 126 7.61 -4.15 0.01
N SER A 127 7.04 -4.84 1.00
CA SER A 127 5.66 -4.65 1.45
C SER A 127 5.63 -4.27 2.94
N VAL A 128 4.79 -3.30 3.29
CA VAL A 128 4.54 -2.87 4.67
C VAL A 128 3.05 -2.97 4.96
N ASP A 129 2.68 -3.72 6.00
CA ASP A 129 1.30 -3.79 6.46
C ASP A 129 0.94 -2.51 7.22
N LEU A 130 -0.04 -1.78 6.68
CA LEU A 130 -0.57 -0.54 7.23
C LEU A 130 -1.90 -0.76 7.98
N SER A 131 -2.50 -1.95 7.83
CA SER A 131 -3.81 -2.25 8.40
C SER A 131 -3.89 -2.06 9.92
N PRO A 132 -2.86 -2.36 10.74
CA PRO A 132 -2.94 -2.19 12.19
C PRO A 132 -3.00 -0.73 12.64
N TYR A 133 -2.62 0.22 11.77
CA TYR A 133 -2.51 1.64 12.12
C TYR A 133 -3.77 2.44 11.80
N ASN A 134 -4.78 1.80 11.19
CA ASN A 134 -6.08 2.40 10.87
C ASN A 134 -5.99 3.78 10.20
N VAL A 135 -5.07 3.94 9.24
CA VAL A 135 -4.87 5.21 8.52
C VAL A 135 -6.04 5.42 7.55
N VAL A 136 -6.97 6.30 7.92
CA VAL A 136 -8.16 6.63 7.12
C VAL A 136 -8.00 7.98 6.44
N ILE A 137 -8.13 8.01 5.11
CA ILE A 137 -7.87 9.21 4.32
C ILE A 137 -8.75 9.31 3.08
N SER A 138 -8.83 10.50 2.49
CA SER A 138 -9.48 10.78 1.20
C SER A 138 -8.74 11.90 0.47
N GLY A 139 -8.99 12.03 -0.84
CA GLY A 139 -8.37 13.03 -1.71
C GLY A 139 -7.00 12.63 -2.23
N ASP A 140 -6.23 13.63 -2.66
CA ASP A 140 -4.86 13.44 -3.11
C ASP A 140 -3.91 13.41 -1.91
N ILE A 141 -3.05 12.41 -1.89
CA ILE A 141 -2.10 12.14 -0.81
C ILE A 141 -0.70 11.92 -1.38
N LEU A 142 0.32 12.15 -0.56
CA LEU A 142 1.66 11.66 -0.79
C LEU A 142 1.91 10.51 0.20
N VAL A 143 2.37 9.36 -0.31
CA VAL A 143 2.92 8.30 0.53
C VAL A 143 4.41 8.23 0.28
N SER A 144 5.20 8.38 1.34
CA SER A 144 6.67 8.33 1.27
C SER A 144 7.23 7.35 2.29
N ILE A 145 8.47 6.94 2.04
CA ILE A 145 9.33 6.39 3.07
C ILE A 145 10.39 7.42 3.46
N GLU A 146 10.81 7.40 4.72
CA GLU A 146 11.92 8.19 5.27
C GLU A 146 13.00 7.24 5.79
N PHE A 147 14.25 7.43 5.37
CA PHE A 147 15.36 6.61 5.85
C PHE A 147 15.68 6.93 7.30
N LEU A 148 15.80 5.90 8.14
CA LEU A 148 16.05 6.05 9.58
C LEU A 148 17.54 6.08 9.94
N THR A 149 18.40 5.66 9.02
CA THR A 149 19.85 5.57 9.21
C THR A 149 20.60 6.03 7.98
N THR A 150 21.71 6.73 8.17
CA THR A 150 22.65 7.02 7.08
C THR A 150 23.51 5.79 6.81
N LYS A 151 23.58 5.34 5.55
CA LYS A 151 24.50 4.30 5.08
C LYS A 151 25.38 4.91 3.98
N SER A 152 26.65 5.17 4.31
CA SER A 152 27.59 5.77 3.34
C SER A 152 27.80 4.87 2.13
N GLY A 153 27.80 5.45 0.93
CA GLY A 153 27.91 4.71 -0.33
C GLY A 153 26.70 3.84 -0.68
N ALA A 154 25.59 3.93 0.06
CA ALA A 154 24.36 3.23 -0.28
C ALA A 154 23.64 3.94 -1.42
N ASP A 155 23.35 3.20 -2.49
CA ASP A 155 22.46 3.63 -3.56
C ASP A 155 21.15 2.84 -3.48
N ILE A 156 20.04 3.54 -3.27
CA ILE A 156 18.70 2.97 -3.15
C ILE A 156 17.95 3.27 -4.44
N SER A 157 17.94 2.30 -5.35
CA SER A 157 17.29 2.41 -6.66
C SER A 157 15.87 1.88 -6.58
N PHE A 158 14.89 2.73 -6.88
CA PHE A 158 13.49 2.31 -7.00
C PHE A 158 13.17 1.99 -8.45
N ALA A 159 12.42 0.91 -8.68
CA ALA A 159 11.82 0.70 -9.98
C ALA A 159 10.90 1.89 -10.29
N CYS A 160 10.94 2.37 -11.53
CA CYS A 160 10.17 3.54 -11.92
C CYS A 160 9.53 3.41 -13.31
N GLY A 161 8.59 4.31 -13.58
CA GLY A 161 7.97 4.48 -14.89
C GLY A 161 8.08 5.92 -15.36
N LEU A 162 7.91 6.11 -16.67
CA LEU A 162 7.81 7.44 -17.27
C LEU A 162 6.36 7.91 -17.29
N LEU A 163 6.16 9.23 -17.13
CA LEU A 163 4.88 9.94 -17.23
C LEU A 163 3.80 9.45 -16.26
N ASN A 164 4.19 8.90 -15.10
CA ASN A 164 3.30 8.37 -14.06
C ASN A 164 3.22 9.26 -12.81
N GLY A 165 3.23 10.58 -13.01
CA GLY A 165 2.99 11.56 -11.94
C GLY A 165 4.22 12.00 -11.14
N GLY A 166 5.39 11.37 -11.37
CA GLY A 166 6.67 11.81 -10.83
C GLY A 166 6.98 11.31 -9.41
N THR A 167 8.22 11.53 -8.97
CA THR A 167 8.73 11.16 -7.65
C THR A 167 8.95 12.41 -6.81
N PHE A 168 8.39 12.43 -5.61
CA PHE A 168 8.65 13.47 -4.63
C PHE A 168 9.78 13.04 -3.71
N HIS A 169 10.65 13.98 -3.34
CA HIS A 169 11.70 13.72 -2.37
C HIS A 169 11.97 14.91 -1.46
N LYS A 170 12.55 14.61 -0.29
CA LYS A 170 13.18 15.58 0.61
C LYS A 170 14.61 15.16 0.87
N ASP A 171 15.52 16.13 0.89
CA ASP A 171 16.94 15.90 1.17
C ASP A 171 17.23 15.87 2.69
N THR A 172 16.31 16.38 3.52
CA THR A 172 16.30 16.26 4.98
C THR A 172 14.85 16.28 5.49
N ASP A 173 14.60 15.88 6.73
CA ASP A 173 13.28 15.93 7.35
C ASP A 173 12.63 17.34 7.35
N THR A 174 13.48 18.36 7.45
CA THR A 174 13.17 19.78 7.49
C THR A 174 13.22 20.47 6.12
N ALA A 175 13.71 19.79 5.08
CA ALA A 175 13.78 20.34 3.74
C ALA A 175 12.38 20.52 3.12
N LYS A 176 12.31 21.42 2.13
CA LYS A 176 11.14 21.55 1.27
C LYS A 176 11.05 20.36 0.31
N TRP A 177 9.83 19.97 -0.03
CA TRP A 177 9.59 18.95 -1.05
C TRP A 177 10.08 19.38 -2.42
N LYS A 178 10.76 18.47 -3.10
CA LYS A 178 11.16 18.55 -4.50
C LYS A 178 10.42 17.48 -5.30
N LYS A 179 10.30 17.68 -6.61
CA LYS A 179 9.62 16.74 -7.50
C LYS A 179 10.43 16.50 -8.77
N ILE A 180 10.64 15.22 -9.09
CA ILE A 180 11.11 14.74 -10.39
C ILE A 180 9.85 14.43 -11.22
N PRO A 181 9.44 15.30 -12.17
CA PRO A 181 8.07 15.27 -12.71
C PRO A 181 7.78 14.09 -13.66
N VAL A 182 8.78 13.63 -14.42
CA VAL A 182 8.59 12.64 -15.49
C VAL A 182 8.78 11.21 -14.99
N VAL A 183 9.57 11.01 -13.93
CA VAL A 183 9.96 9.69 -13.43
C VAL A 183 9.30 9.45 -12.08
N GLY A 184 8.37 8.51 -12.00
CA GLY A 184 7.68 8.13 -10.77
C GLY A 184 8.08 6.74 -10.29
N ALA A 185 8.58 6.66 -9.07
CA ALA A 185 8.84 5.41 -8.36
C ALA A 185 7.56 4.55 -8.25
N ASP A 186 7.69 3.24 -8.24
CA ASP A 186 6.59 2.28 -8.37
C ASP A 186 5.81 2.01 -7.06
N PHE A 187 5.63 3.06 -6.26
CA PHE A 187 4.89 2.96 -5.02
C PHE A 187 3.40 2.73 -5.29
N ASN A 188 2.79 1.80 -4.58
CA ASN A 188 1.34 1.64 -4.56
C ASN A 188 0.83 1.23 -3.18
N VAL A 189 -0.43 1.56 -2.94
CA VAL A 189 -1.11 1.20 -1.70
C VAL A 189 -2.39 0.44 -2.00
N LEU A 190 -2.55 -0.73 -1.39
CA LEU A 190 -3.83 -1.42 -1.29
C LEU A 190 -4.68 -0.66 -0.27
N VAL A 191 -5.88 -0.25 -0.66
CA VAL A 191 -6.83 0.46 0.19
C VAL A 191 -8.16 -0.27 0.27
N LYS A 192 -8.88 -0.12 1.39
CA LYS A 192 -10.26 -0.58 1.57
C LYS A 192 -11.19 0.62 1.60
N LYS A 193 -12.22 0.63 0.75
CA LYS A 193 -13.26 1.67 0.77
C LYS A 193 -14.07 1.55 2.05
N LEU A 194 -14.24 2.66 2.76
CA LEU A 194 -15.18 2.76 3.86
C LEU A 194 -16.58 3.11 3.30
N LYS A 195 -17.62 2.61 3.98
CA LYS A 195 -19.01 2.82 3.57
C LYS A 195 -19.46 4.25 3.86
#